data_AF-A0A2H5ZPA9-F1
#
_entry.id   AF-A0A2H5ZPA9-F1
#
_cell.length_a   1.000
_cell.length_b   1.000
_cell.length_c   1.000
_cell.angle_alpha   90.00
_cell.angle_beta   90.00
_cell.angle_gamma   90.00
#
_symmetry.space_group_name_H-M   'P 1'
#
loop_
_entity.id
_entity.type
_entity.pdbx_description
1 polymer ?
#
loop_
_entity_poly.entity_id
_entity_poly.type
_entity_poly.pdbx_seq_one_letter_code
_entity_poly.pdbx_strand_id
1 'polypeptide(L)'
;MTSVLNGVIAEYDAEGRFLRRVLQPVSGERLPFPSTGTPLGVAVDSLGSVYYADLGLVQNGLNIGPGDNLGTVRRIVFDPNGNPLAPVTLDRNLDFPDGIGVWEPAR
;
A
#
# COMPACT_ATOMS: atom_id res chain seq x y z
N MET A 1 0.09 -1.64 -10.07
CA MET A 1 -1.37 -1.74 -9.85
C MET A 1 -1.63 -2.08 -8.39
N THR A 2 -2.63 -1.44 -7.77
CA THR A 2 -3.12 -1.80 -6.44
C THR A 2 -4.38 -2.65 -6.54
N SER A 3 -4.59 -3.53 -5.57
CA SER A 3 -5.86 -4.20 -5.36
C SER A 3 -6.26 -4.00 -3.91
N VAL A 4 -7.26 -3.15 -3.72
CA VAL A 4 -7.57 -2.54 -2.42
C VAL A 4 -8.05 -3.59 -1.42
N LEU A 5 -9.03 -4.41 -1.80
CA LEU A 5 -9.68 -5.35 -0.88
C LEU A 5 -8.80 -6.55 -0.47
N ASN A 6 -7.80 -6.89 -1.29
CA ASN A 6 -6.87 -7.98 -1.01
C ASN A 6 -5.48 -7.49 -0.56
N GLY A 7 -5.30 -6.18 -0.39
CA GLY A 7 -4.06 -5.61 0.14
C GLY A 7 -2.81 -5.87 -0.70
N VAL A 8 -2.95 -5.90 -2.03
CA VAL A 8 -1.85 -6.19 -2.96
C VAL A 8 -1.37 -4.94 -3.68
N ILE A 9 -0.04 -4.80 -3.79
CA ILE A 9 0.62 -3.90 -4.76
C ILE A 9 1.44 -4.79 -5.69
N ALA A 10 1.10 -4.76 -6.98
CA ALA A 10 1.77 -5.52 -8.02
C ALA A 10 2.50 -4.59 -9.01
N GLU A 11 3.67 -5.03 -9.43
CA GLU A 11 4.55 -4.36 -10.38
C GLU A 11 4.48 -5.06 -11.73
N TYR A 12 4.49 -4.25 -12.80
CA TYR A 12 4.37 -4.70 -14.18
C TYR A 12 5.42 -3.95 -15.02
N ASP A 13 5.89 -4.57 -16.09
CA ASP A 13 6.75 -3.90 -17.08
C ASP A 13 5.96 -2.91 -17.96
N ALA A 14 6.66 -2.21 -18.85
CA ALA A 14 6.08 -1.22 -19.75
C ALA A 14 5.07 -1.82 -20.74
N GLU A 15 5.16 -3.13 -21.01
CA GLU A 15 4.21 -3.88 -21.84
C GLU A 15 3.04 -4.46 -21.03
N GLY A 16 2.98 -4.19 -19.72
CA GLY A 16 1.91 -4.66 -18.84
C GLY A 16 2.06 -6.12 -18.41
N ARG A 17 3.23 -6.74 -18.58
CA ARG A 17 3.50 -8.09 -18.06
C ARG A 17 3.80 -8.02 -16.58
N PHE A 18 3.26 -8.97 -15.82
CA PHE A 18 3.49 -9.08 -14.39
C PHE A 18 4.96 -9.37 -14.09
N LEU A 19 5.57 -8.56 -13.21
CA LEU A 19 6.93 -8.77 -12.72
C LEU A 19 6.92 -9.42 -11.34
N ARG A 20 6.24 -8.80 -10.37
CA ARG A 20 6.20 -9.27 -8.98
C ARG A 20 5.09 -8.62 -8.16
N ARG A 21 4.88 -9.14 -6.96
CA ARG A 21 4.12 -8.46 -5.90
C ARG A 21 5.10 -7.74 -4.98
N VAL A 22 5.00 -6.41 -4.95
CA VAL A 22 5.75 -5.55 -4.02
C VAL A 22 5.16 -5.67 -2.61
N LEU A 23 3.84 -5.83 -2.52
CA LEU A 23 3.11 -6.04 -1.27
C LEU A 23 2.08 -7.14 -1.47
N GLN A 24 2.01 -8.09 -0.54
CA GLN A 24 0.95 -9.10 -0.48
C GLN A 24 0.71 -9.55 0.98
N PRO A 25 -0.52 -9.93 1.34
CA PRO A 25 -0.82 -10.52 2.64
C PRO A 25 0.02 -11.77 2.92
N VAL A 26 0.28 -12.08 4.19
CA VAL A 26 0.87 -13.38 4.50
C VAL A 26 -0.14 -14.49 4.22
N SER A 27 0.36 -15.68 3.86
CA SER A 27 -0.50 -16.80 3.50
C SER A 27 -1.43 -17.19 4.66
N GLY A 28 -2.71 -17.43 4.36
CA GLY A 28 -3.71 -17.83 5.34
C GLY A 28 -4.46 -16.70 6.04
N GLU A 29 -4.17 -15.44 5.70
CA GLU A 29 -4.98 -14.31 6.18
C GLU A 29 -6.41 -14.35 5.63
N ARG A 30 -7.38 -13.95 6.47
CA ARG A 30 -8.79 -13.89 6.11
C ARG A 30 -9.10 -12.54 5.46
N LEU A 31 -9.67 -12.56 4.26
CA LEU A 31 -10.12 -11.38 3.54
C LEU A 31 -11.59 -11.05 3.87
N PRO A 32 -12.04 -9.79 3.68
CA PRO A 32 -11.24 -8.60 3.32
C PRO A 32 -10.45 -8.00 4.50
N PHE A 33 -9.49 -7.12 4.21
CA PHE A 33 -8.63 -6.34 5.15
C PHE A 33 -7.41 -7.09 5.76
N PRO A 34 -6.45 -7.47 4.92
CA PRO A 34 -5.22 -8.11 5.38
C PRO A 34 -4.29 -7.15 6.15
N SER A 35 -3.26 -7.70 6.80
CA SER A 35 -2.19 -7.00 7.52
C SER A 35 -1.45 -5.95 6.68
N THR A 36 -1.45 -6.14 5.36
CA THR A 36 -0.90 -5.19 4.39
C THR A 36 -1.75 -3.94 4.18
N GLY A 37 -2.98 -3.94 4.71
CA GLY A 37 -3.93 -2.84 4.62
C GLY A 37 -4.72 -2.83 3.33
N THR A 38 -5.23 -1.66 2.98
CA THR A 38 -6.07 -1.36 1.84
C THR A 38 -5.44 -0.25 0.98
N PRO A 39 -4.37 -0.56 0.22
CA PRO A 39 -3.61 0.43 -0.53
C PRO A 39 -4.44 1.00 -1.69
N LEU A 40 -4.58 2.33 -1.74
CA LEU A 40 -5.21 3.03 -2.88
C LEU A 40 -4.21 3.89 -3.64
N GLY A 41 -3.78 5.00 -3.04
CA GLY A 41 -2.77 5.89 -3.63
C GLY A 41 -1.37 5.30 -3.50
N VAL A 42 -0.56 5.38 -4.55
CA VAL A 42 0.84 4.92 -4.56
C VAL A 42 1.73 5.99 -5.18
N ALA A 43 2.89 6.21 -4.58
CA ALA A 43 3.97 7.02 -5.12
C ALA A 43 5.31 6.29 -4.96
N VAL A 44 6.28 6.62 -5.80
CA VAL A 44 7.62 6.03 -5.78
C VAL A 44 8.64 7.16 -5.78
N ASP A 45 9.66 7.10 -4.92
CA ASP A 45 10.74 8.08 -4.87
C ASP A 45 11.88 7.76 -5.84
N SER A 46 12.85 8.67 -5.97
CA SER A 46 14.03 8.50 -6.84
C SER A 46 14.93 7.30 -6.48
N LEU A 47 14.82 6.77 -5.26
CA LEU A 47 15.54 5.57 -4.81
C LEU A 47 14.74 4.28 -5.04
N GLY A 48 13.50 4.39 -5.56
CA GLY A 48 12.61 3.27 -5.81
C GLY A 48 11.80 2.83 -4.60
N SER A 49 11.82 3.56 -3.47
CA SER A 49 10.96 3.24 -2.32
C SER A 49 9.50 3.47 -2.70
N VAL A 50 8.63 2.54 -2.33
CA VAL A 50 7.19 2.61 -2.60
C VAL A 50 6.47 3.15 -1.38
N TYR A 51 5.69 4.20 -1.57
CA TYR A 51 4.82 4.78 -0.55
C TYR A 51 3.37 4.54 -0.94
N TYR A 52 2.53 4.25 0.05
CA TYR A 52 1.11 4.09 -0.22
C TYR A 52 0.22 4.70 0.88
N ALA A 53 -0.91 5.21 0.42
CA ALA A 53 -2.05 5.61 1.22
C ALA A 53 -2.91 4.37 1.47
N ASP A 54 -3.02 3.97 2.73
CA ASP A 54 -3.88 2.88 3.19
C ASP A 54 -5.19 3.46 3.72
N LEU A 55 -6.30 3.11 3.07
CA LEU A 55 -7.62 3.65 3.38
C LEU A 55 -8.16 3.27 4.76
N GLY A 56 -7.63 2.21 5.38
CA GLY A 56 -8.16 1.67 6.63
C GLY A 56 -9.61 1.20 6.50
N LEU A 57 -9.96 0.50 5.40
CA LEU A 57 -11.33 0.03 5.21
C LEU A 57 -11.73 -1.00 6.28
N VAL A 58 -12.98 -0.90 6.70
CA VAL A 58 -13.67 -1.85 7.58
C VAL A 58 -14.99 -2.28 6.96
N GLN A 59 -15.52 -3.40 7.45
CA GLN A 59 -16.83 -3.88 7.05
C GLN A 59 -17.83 -3.73 8.21
N ASN A 60 -18.95 -3.06 7.94
CA ASN A 60 -20.09 -2.97 8.84
C ASN A 60 -21.33 -3.54 8.15
N GLY A 61 -21.64 -4.80 8.42
CA GLY A 61 -22.68 -5.55 7.73
C GLY A 61 -22.35 -5.75 6.25
N LEU A 62 -23.20 -5.22 5.36
CA LEU A 62 -22.97 -5.25 3.91
C LEU A 62 -22.18 -4.04 3.39
N ASN A 63 -21.89 -3.06 4.26
CA ASN A 63 -21.18 -1.85 3.87
C ASN A 63 -19.68 -2.03 4.08
N ILE A 64 -18.89 -1.64 3.08
CA ILE A 64 -17.43 -1.52 3.18
C ILE A 64 -17.09 -0.06 3.00
N GLY A 65 -16.33 0.50 3.94
CA GLY A 65 -15.92 1.89 3.92
C GLY A 65 -14.75 2.15 4.85
N PRO A 66 -14.14 3.34 4.78
CA PRO A 66 -13.08 3.76 5.70
C PRO A 66 -13.60 3.74 7.13
N GLY A 67 -12.80 3.20 8.05
CA GLY A 67 -13.08 3.37 9.47
C GLY A 67 -12.51 4.67 9.99
N ASP A 68 -13.17 5.25 10.99
CA ASP A 68 -12.73 6.48 11.64
C ASP A 68 -11.29 6.35 12.15
N ASN A 69 -10.40 7.25 11.71
CA ASN A 69 -8.99 7.27 12.08
C ASN A 69 -8.25 5.93 11.86
N LEU A 70 -8.63 5.12 10.88
CA LEU A 70 -7.94 3.85 10.59
C LEU A 70 -6.95 3.93 9.42
N GLY A 71 -6.99 5.02 8.66
CA GLY A 71 -6.10 5.24 7.54
C GLY A 71 -4.65 5.50 7.98
N THR A 72 -3.71 5.09 7.13
CA THR A 72 -2.27 5.26 7.36
C THR A 72 -1.53 5.65 6.09
N VAL A 73 -0.33 6.23 6.26
CA VAL A 73 0.67 6.33 5.19
C VAL A 73 1.79 5.35 5.51
N ARG A 74 2.17 4.51 4.54
CA ARG A 74 3.17 3.45 4.74
C ARG A 74 4.22 3.47 3.64
N ARG A 75 5.43 3.00 3.96
CA ARG A 75 6.56 2.90 3.03
C ARG A 75 7.15 1.51 3.00
N ILE A 76 7.44 1.04 1.79
CA ILE A 76 8.19 -0.18 1.49
C ILE A 76 9.51 0.24 0.88
N VAL A 77 10.60 -0.28 1.44
CA VAL A 77 11.94 -0.16 0.85
C VAL A 77 12.39 -1.53 0.37
N PHE A 78 13.45 -1.57 -0.44
CA PHE A 78 13.97 -2.80 -1.01
C PHE A 78 15.34 -3.14 -0.41
N ASP A 79 15.61 -4.43 -0.24
CA ASP A 79 16.94 -4.91 0.13
C ASP A 79 17.94 -4.77 -1.05
N PRO A 80 19.25 -5.02 -0.85
CA PRO A 80 20.23 -4.92 -1.93
C PRO A 80 20.01 -5.89 -3.11
N ASN A 81 19.21 -6.95 -2.93
CA ASN A 81 18.82 -7.88 -4.00
C ASN A 81 17.52 -7.44 -4.69
N GLY A 82 16.96 -6.30 -4.29
CA GLY A 82 15.72 -5.77 -4.80
C GLY A 82 14.48 -6.44 -4.22
N ASN A 83 14.54 -7.22 -3.13
CA ASN A 83 13.34 -7.78 -2.51
C ASN A 83 12.63 -6.71 -1.66
N PRO A 84 11.29 -6.62 -1.71
CA PRO A 84 10.56 -5.69 -0.86
C PRO A 84 10.67 -6.11 0.61
N LEU A 85 10.94 -5.15 1.49
CA LEU A 85 10.86 -5.34 2.94
C LEU A 85 9.45 -5.06 3.45
N ALA A 86 9.17 -5.47 4.69
CA ALA A 86 7.88 -5.20 5.33
C ALA A 86 7.59 -3.68 5.37
N PRO A 87 6.33 -3.26 5.15
CA PRO A 87 5.97 -1.85 5.16
C PRO A 87 6.16 -1.24 6.56
N VAL A 88 6.70 -0.04 6.59
CA VAL A 88 6.81 0.80 7.80
C VAL A 88 5.74 1.87 7.76
N THR A 89 4.99 2.03 8.84
CA THR A 89 3.99 3.12 8.98
C THR A 89 4.70 4.45 9.25
N LEU A 90 4.44 5.43 8.39
CA LEU A 90 4.95 6.80 8.48
C LEU A 90 3.96 7.74 9.16
N ASP A 91 2.66 7.55 8.91
CA ASP A 91 1.59 8.34 9.53
C ASP A 91 0.37 7.45 9.84
N ARG A 92 -0.46 7.85 10.79
CA ARG A 92 -1.58 7.07 11.33
C ARG A 92 -2.72 7.97 11.79
N ASN A 93 -3.85 7.34 12.11
CA ASN A 93 -5.06 8.03 12.57
C ASN A 93 -5.61 9.01 11.52
N LEU A 94 -5.55 8.61 10.26
CA LEU A 94 -6.11 9.38 9.15
C LEU A 94 -7.52 8.88 8.85
N ASP A 95 -8.45 9.77 8.54
CA ASP A 95 -9.84 9.34 8.28
C ASP A 95 -10.02 8.74 6.88
N PHE A 96 -9.34 9.29 5.86
CA PHE A 96 -9.48 8.82 4.48
C PHE A 96 -8.30 9.25 3.59
N PRO A 97 -7.09 8.69 3.76
CA PRO A 97 -5.97 9.00 2.87
C PRO A 97 -6.17 8.25 1.54
N ASP A 98 -6.62 8.97 0.50
CA ASP A 98 -6.89 8.40 -0.82
C ASP A 98 -5.73 8.59 -1.82
N GLY A 99 -5.02 9.72 -1.70
CA GLY A 99 -3.87 10.08 -2.50
C GLY A 99 -2.58 10.21 -1.70
N ILE A 100 -1.45 10.07 -2.37
CA ILE A 100 -0.13 10.35 -1.81
C ILE A 100 0.78 10.94 -2.89
N GLY A 101 1.59 11.92 -2.51
CA GLY A 101 2.64 12.49 -3.33
C GLY A 101 3.98 12.43 -2.59
N VAL A 102 5.05 12.18 -3.33
CA VAL A 102 6.42 12.29 -2.80
C VAL A 102 7.05 13.53 -3.41
N TRP A 103 7.56 14.42 -2.56
CA TRP A 103 8.31 15.60 -2.98
C TRP A 103 9.77 15.42 -2.61
N GLU A 104 10.64 15.50 -3.62
CA GLU A 104 12.08 15.49 -3.45
C GLU A 104 12.62 16.86 -3.89
N PRO A 105 13.10 17.71 -2.95
CA PRO A 105 13.68 18.98 -3.33
C PRO A 105 14.91 18.77 -4.20
N ALA A 106 15.07 19.59 -5.24
CA ALA A 106 16.31 19.66 -5.99
C ALA A 106 17.44 20.04 -5.02
N ARG A 107 18.56 19.30 -5.09
CA ARG A 107 19.78 19.65 -4.35
C ARG A 107 20.36 20.97 -4.84
#